data_AF-A0A935P9Z9-F1
#
_entry.id   AF-A0A935P9Z9-F1
#
_cell.length_a   1.000
_cell.length_b   1.000
_cell.length_c   1.000
_cell.angle_alpha   90.00
_cell.angle_beta   90.00
_cell.angle_gamma   90.00
#
_symmetry.space_group_name_H-M   'P 1'
#
loop_
_entity.id
_entity.type
_entity.pdbx_description
1 polymer ?
#
loop_
_entity_poly.entity_id
_entity_poly.type
_entity_poly.pdbx_seq_one_letter_code
_entity_poly.pdbx_strand_id
1 'polypeptide(L)'
;MKTLTVSKRLHIISVTGVVFSIALSAFSLIAVSLAHQGTRDLARMNKALQKIIDAGTAREAVRENLLTLLSGDLTEDEPVRRENIKNTLEETLRHVTVAAQVPYARPETRDGFARLTPALEDFAGKTRETMALAATHLSKARANYDVFLDSHQRLQSLMRPLAPLIEAELVDVERGVFARGRGLRALTYTFCFVSLVGLLALSAWAGRRVTRDLTRAMRVVQQLSTVVLPQKLEVARHNAKETMSHSNGVSAAAEQASRSNQLVAAGVQELATSVEDVAHNAHEAARVATEAVRIAEATTRTVTRLGESSGDIGQIIQVIDRIAEQTNLLALNATIEAARAGEAGKGFGVVAGEVKDLAKETAKATEEIRHKVETIQGDTTSAVKAIEAIGDIIKKINTYQGNIAGAMEEQSAITKEIGVSAAETARSSSQIAQSITGVAQMARNTFAQTEDTQVTQKEIQDHIDQLQRFIG
;
A
#
# COMPACT_ATOMS: atom_id res chain seq x y z
N MET A 1 13.15 -16.09 -19.59
CA MET A 1 13.32 -14.96 -20.55
C MET A 1 12.84 -13.68 -19.90
N LYS A 2 13.73 -12.73 -19.58
CA LYS A 2 13.35 -11.41 -19.04
C LYS A 2 12.47 -10.70 -20.07
N THR A 3 11.24 -10.35 -19.70
CA THR A 3 10.33 -9.58 -20.54
C THR A 3 10.91 -8.19 -20.79
N LEU A 4 11.33 -7.92 -22.02
CA LEU A 4 11.78 -6.58 -22.44
C LEU A 4 10.66 -5.57 -22.19
N THR A 5 10.99 -4.43 -21.58
CA THR A 5 10.07 -3.30 -21.37
C THR A 5 9.63 -2.70 -22.70
N VAL A 6 8.47 -2.03 -22.73
CA VAL A 6 7.94 -1.36 -23.94
C VAL A 6 8.96 -0.39 -24.54
N SER A 7 9.64 0.39 -23.69
CA SER A 7 10.72 1.30 -24.08
C SER A 7 11.88 0.58 -24.78
N LYS A 8 12.38 -0.54 -24.22
CA LYS A 8 13.48 -1.30 -24.86
C LYS A 8 13.05 -1.88 -26.21
N ARG A 9 11.78 -2.25 -26.39
CA ARG A 9 11.26 -2.74 -27.67
C ARG A 9 11.17 -1.64 -28.71
N LEU A 10 10.65 -0.46 -28.35
CA LEU A 10 10.65 0.72 -29.23
C LEU A 10 12.07 1.08 -29.66
N HIS A 11 13.01 1.04 -28.73
CA HIS A 11 14.41 1.34 -29.00
C HIS A 11 15.04 0.30 -29.94
N ILE A 12 14.73 -0.99 -29.77
CA ILE A 12 15.18 -2.04 -30.70
C ILE A 12 14.66 -1.77 -32.12
N ILE A 13 13.39 -1.37 -32.27
CA ILE A 13 12.81 -1.09 -33.60
C ILE A 13 13.51 0.10 -34.25
N SER A 14 13.72 1.19 -33.51
CA SER A 14 14.42 2.37 -34.01
C SER A 14 15.84 2.03 -34.44
N VAL A 15 16.59 1.32 -33.59
CA VAL A 15 17.99 0.91 -33.90
C VAL A 15 18.03 -0.05 -35.09
N THR A 16 17.10 -1.01 -35.16
CA THR A 16 17.03 -1.97 -36.27
C THR A 16 16.74 -1.25 -37.59
N GLY A 17 15.85 -0.26 -37.58
CA GLY A 17 15.58 0.59 -38.76
C GLY A 17 16.82 1.34 -39.23
N VAL A 18 17.57 1.95 -38.32
CA VAL A 18 18.80 2.71 -38.66
C VAL A 18 19.90 1.81 -39.21
N VAL A 19 20.21 0.70 -38.54
CA VAL A 19 21.24 -0.27 -38.98
C VAL A 19 20.95 -0.77 -40.39
N PHE A 20 19.67 -0.92 -40.70
CA PHE A 20 19.23 -1.44 -41.97
C PHE A 20 19.29 -0.44 -43.11
N SER A 21 18.95 0.83 -42.87
CA SER A 21 19.16 1.92 -43.84
C SER A 21 20.63 2.05 -44.24
N ILE A 22 21.54 1.80 -43.29
CA ILE A 22 22.99 1.78 -43.54
C ILE A 22 23.36 0.60 -44.47
N ALA A 23 22.87 -0.61 -44.19
CA ALA A 23 23.15 -1.80 -44.99
C ALA A 23 22.66 -1.66 -46.45
N LEU A 24 21.46 -1.08 -46.65
CA LEU A 24 20.91 -0.83 -47.98
C LEU A 24 21.77 0.15 -48.79
N SER A 25 22.25 1.22 -48.14
CA SER A 25 23.10 2.22 -48.76
C SER A 25 24.45 1.64 -49.20
N ALA A 26 25.07 0.81 -48.34
CA ALA A 26 26.32 0.12 -48.65
C ALA A 26 26.19 -0.84 -49.86
N PHE A 27 25.09 -1.59 -49.94
CA PHE A 27 24.85 -2.51 -51.05
C PHE A 27 24.68 -1.78 -52.39
N SER A 28 23.95 -0.65 -52.39
CA SER A 28 23.76 0.18 -53.58
C SER A 28 25.09 0.72 -54.13
N LEU A 29 25.98 1.18 -53.26
CA LEU A 29 27.32 1.68 -53.65
C LEU A 29 28.16 0.60 -54.32
N ILE A 30 28.17 -0.62 -53.77
CA ILE A 30 28.89 -1.76 -54.35
C ILE A 30 28.35 -2.10 -55.76
N ALA A 31 27.03 -2.08 -55.92
CA ALA A 31 26.39 -2.36 -57.20
C ALA A 31 26.78 -1.33 -58.28
N VAL A 32 26.78 -0.03 -57.94
CA VAL A 32 27.17 1.04 -58.87
C VAL A 32 28.64 0.92 -59.29
N SER A 33 29.54 0.61 -58.34
CA SER A 33 30.97 0.47 -58.62
C SER A 33 31.26 -0.64 -59.64
N LEU A 34 30.63 -1.80 -59.50
CA LEU A 34 30.81 -2.94 -60.40
C LEU A 34 30.28 -2.65 -61.82
N ALA A 35 29.18 -1.90 -61.94
CA ALA A 35 28.63 -1.50 -63.23
C ALA A 35 29.56 -0.53 -63.98
N HIS A 36 30.23 0.38 -63.26
CA HIS A 36 31.13 1.37 -63.85
C HIS A 36 32.42 0.77 -64.43
N GLN A 37 32.89 -0.36 -63.87
CA GLN A 37 34.08 -1.04 -64.38
C GLN A 37 33.84 -1.67 -65.76
N GLY A 38 32.69 -2.34 -65.95
CA GLY A 38 32.36 -3.02 -67.21
C GLY A 38 32.20 -2.06 -68.40
N THR A 39 31.66 -0.85 -68.18
CA THR A 39 31.49 0.14 -69.26
C THR A 39 32.81 0.76 -69.73
N ARG A 40 33.82 0.86 -68.85
CA ARG A 40 35.16 1.34 -69.23
C ARG A 40 35.90 0.37 -70.15
N ASP A 41 35.71 -0.94 -69.96
CA ASP A 41 36.36 -1.97 -70.78
C ASP A 41 35.78 -1.97 -72.20
N LEU A 42 34.45 -1.84 -72.31
CA LEU A 42 33.74 -1.72 -73.59
C LEU A 42 34.21 -0.49 -74.40
N ALA A 43 34.37 0.66 -73.74
CA ALA A 43 34.82 1.90 -74.39
C ALA A 43 36.25 1.79 -74.95
N ARG A 44 37.16 1.07 -74.28
CA ARG A 44 38.55 0.89 -74.74
C ARG A 44 38.64 0.03 -76.00
N MET A 45 37.90 -1.08 -76.08
CA MET A 45 37.91 -1.95 -77.25
C MET A 45 37.27 -1.31 -78.47
N ASN A 46 36.17 -0.57 -78.30
CA ASN A 46 35.54 0.15 -79.40
C ASN A 46 36.50 1.19 -80.01
N LYS A 47 37.26 1.90 -79.16
CA LYS A 47 38.30 2.83 -79.60
C LYS A 47 39.42 2.13 -80.39
N ALA A 48 39.81 0.92 -80.02
CA ALA A 48 40.86 0.17 -80.73
C ALA A 48 40.39 -0.39 -82.08
N LEU A 49 39.14 -0.83 -82.18
CA LEU A 49 38.53 -1.20 -83.46
C LEU A 49 38.59 -0.04 -84.45
N GLN A 50 38.13 1.14 -84.00
CA GLN A 50 38.17 2.36 -84.82
C GLN A 50 39.59 2.68 -85.30
N LYS A 51 40.59 2.55 -84.41
CA LYS A 51 41.99 2.82 -84.75
C LYS A 51 42.56 1.85 -85.78
N ILE A 52 42.18 0.58 -85.78
CA ILE A 52 42.58 -0.37 -86.84
C ILE A 52 41.97 0.02 -88.20
N ILE A 53 40.71 0.45 -88.21
CA ILE A 53 40.04 0.92 -89.43
C ILE A 53 40.74 2.17 -89.97
N ASP A 54 40.98 3.17 -89.11
CA ASP A 54 41.66 4.42 -89.48
C ASP A 54 43.07 4.15 -90.05
N ALA A 55 43.81 3.20 -89.46
CA ALA A 55 45.13 2.80 -89.96
C ALA A 55 45.06 2.16 -91.36
N GLY A 56 44.02 1.37 -91.63
CA GLY A 56 43.82 0.73 -92.94
C GLY A 56 43.63 1.76 -94.06
N THR A 57 42.89 2.83 -93.77
CA THR A 57 42.67 3.98 -94.67
C THR A 57 43.94 4.79 -94.88
N ALA A 58 44.68 5.09 -93.81
CA ALA A 58 45.93 5.86 -93.89
C ALA A 58 47.01 5.12 -94.70
N ARG A 59 47.14 3.80 -94.52
CA ARG A 59 48.02 2.94 -95.34
C ARG A 59 47.72 3.06 -96.84
N GLU A 60 46.45 3.07 -97.22
CA GLU A 60 46.04 3.17 -98.63
C GLU A 60 46.34 4.57 -99.20
N ALA A 61 46.14 5.61 -98.39
CA ALA A 61 46.51 6.98 -98.76
C ALA A 61 48.03 7.14 -98.97
N VAL A 62 48.87 6.44 -98.19
CA VAL A 62 50.33 6.39 -98.44
C VAL A 62 50.61 5.81 -99.83
N ARG A 63 49.95 4.72 -100.24
CA ARG A 63 50.13 4.15 -101.59
C ARG A 63 49.74 5.12 -102.69
N GLU A 64 48.54 5.69 -102.62
CA GLU A 64 48.04 6.62 -103.64
C GLU A 64 48.92 7.87 -103.75
N ASN A 65 49.34 8.43 -102.62
CA ASN A 65 50.21 9.60 -102.61
C ASN A 65 51.61 9.28 -103.17
N LEU A 66 52.16 8.11 -102.87
CA LEU A 66 53.45 7.66 -103.40
C LEU A 66 53.38 7.39 -104.91
N LEU A 67 52.28 6.79 -105.39
CA LEU A 67 52.04 6.57 -106.82
C LEU A 67 52.00 7.90 -107.58
N THR A 68 51.27 8.87 -107.03
CA THR A 68 51.12 10.19 -107.65
C THR A 68 52.43 10.99 -107.64
N LEU A 69 53.26 10.83 -106.59
CA LEU A 69 54.61 11.41 -106.57
C LEU A 69 55.48 10.86 -107.71
N LEU A 70 55.31 9.57 -108.05
CA LEU A 70 56.12 8.88 -109.05
C LEU A 70 55.62 9.06 -110.48
N SER A 71 54.33 9.34 -110.71
CA SER A 71 53.78 9.57 -112.04
C SER A 71 54.34 10.82 -112.72
N GLY A 72 54.82 11.79 -111.93
CA GLY A 72 55.38 13.06 -112.42
C GLY A 72 54.33 14.07 -112.87
N ASP A 73 53.04 13.72 -112.73
CA ASP A 73 51.91 14.60 -113.01
C ASP A 73 51.55 15.36 -111.72
N LEU A 74 52.36 16.39 -111.43
CA LEU A 74 52.29 17.14 -110.17
C LEU A 74 51.41 18.38 -110.32
N THR A 75 50.21 18.32 -109.74
CA THR A 75 49.33 19.48 -109.53
C THR A 75 49.65 20.28 -108.26
N GLU A 76 50.44 19.72 -107.34
CA GLU A 76 50.90 20.33 -106.08
C GLU A 76 52.43 20.32 -105.98
N ASP A 77 52.99 21.24 -105.19
CA ASP A 77 54.43 21.35 -104.98
C ASP A 77 55.02 20.09 -104.33
N GLU A 78 56.06 19.53 -104.93
CA GLU A 78 56.68 18.24 -104.57
C GLU A 78 57.05 18.10 -103.07
N PRO A 79 57.56 19.16 -102.37
CA PRO A 79 57.91 19.08 -100.95
C PRO A 79 56.70 18.83 -100.04
N VAL A 80 55.55 19.45 -100.35
CA VAL A 80 54.32 19.33 -99.55
C VAL A 80 53.79 17.90 -99.61
N ARG A 81 53.82 17.28 -100.79
CA ARG A 81 53.36 15.91 -100.97
C ARG A 81 54.26 14.89 -100.25
N ARG A 82 55.57 15.11 -100.23
CA ARG A 82 56.50 14.30 -99.43
C ARG A 82 56.20 14.38 -97.94
N GLU A 83 55.94 15.57 -97.41
CA GLU A 83 55.57 15.72 -95.99
C GLU A 83 54.20 15.09 -95.68
N ASN A 84 53.25 15.17 -96.61
CA ASN A 84 51.94 14.52 -96.44
C ASN A 84 52.04 12.99 -96.37
N ILE A 85 52.88 12.37 -97.23
CA ILE A 85 53.15 10.92 -97.18
C ILE A 85 53.76 10.52 -95.83
N LYS A 86 54.73 11.31 -95.34
CA LYS A 86 55.37 11.09 -94.04
C LYS A 86 54.37 11.20 -92.88
N ASN A 87 53.55 12.25 -92.85
CA ASN A 87 52.54 12.43 -91.82
C ASN A 87 51.50 11.29 -91.82
N THR A 88 51.03 10.90 -93.01
CA THR A 88 50.07 9.79 -93.16
C THR A 88 50.68 8.46 -92.72
N LEU A 89 51.97 8.24 -92.98
CA LEU A 89 52.70 7.07 -92.50
C LEU A 89 52.81 7.07 -90.96
N GLU A 90 53.17 8.19 -90.35
CA GLU A 90 53.24 8.32 -88.89
C GLU A 90 51.87 8.13 -88.21
N GLU A 91 50.80 8.59 -88.85
CA GLU A 91 49.43 8.38 -88.39
C GLU A 91 49.03 6.91 -88.45
N THR A 92 49.40 6.21 -89.54
CA THR A 92 49.22 4.75 -89.67
C THR A 92 49.92 4.01 -88.54
N LEU A 93 51.16 4.37 -88.22
CA LEU A 93 51.94 3.78 -87.12
C LEU A 93 51.27 4.01 -85.76
N ARG A 94 50.82 5.25 -85.51
CA ARG A 94 50.17 5.64 -84.25
C ARG A 94 48.85 4.90 -84.04
N HIS A 95 48.04 4.80 -85.07
CA HIS A 95 46.74 4.13 -85.01
C HIS A 95 46.87 2.65 -84.66
N VAL A 96 47.80 1.93 -85.30
CA VAL A 96 48.07 0.53 -84.98
C VAL A 96 48.62 0.36 -83.56
N THR A 97 49.51 1.26 -83.12
CA THR A 97 50.10 1.20 -81.77
C THR A 97 49.05 1.37 -80.68
N VAL A 98 48.13 2.34 -80.84
CA VAL A 98 47.04 2.58 -79.86
C VAL A 98 46.09 1.39 -79.80
N ALA A 99 45.78 0.77 -80.95
CA ALA A 99 44.92 -0.40 -80.97
C ALA A 99 45.57 -1.60 -80.27
N ALA A 100 46.89 -1.81 -80.44
CA ALA A 100 47.63 -2.89 -79.82
C ALA A 100 47.74 -2.81 -78.28
N GLN A 101 47.50 -1.62 -77.68
CA GLN A 101 47.56 -1.42 -76.22
C GLN A 101 46.32 -1.95 -75.48
N VAL A 102 45.26 -2.34 -76.20
CA VAL A 102 44.08 -2.93 -75.57
C VAL A 102 44.40 -4.36 -75.12
N PRO A 103 44.09 -4.74 -73.86
CA PRO A 103 44.34 -6.08 -73.36
C PRO A 103 43.32 -7.06 -73.93
N TYR A 104 43.56 -7.52 -75.17
CA TYR A 104 42.77 -8.55 -75.81
C TYR A 104 42.90 -9.89 -75.05
N ALA A 105 41.76 -10.48 -74.75
CA ALA A 105 41.58 -11.79 -74.16
C ALA A 105 41.81 -12.93 -75.16
N ARG A 106 41.46 -12.74 -76.44
CA ARG A 106 41.59 -13.78 -77.47
C ARG A 106 43.03 -13.88 -77.99
N PRO A 107 43.66 -15.07 -77.93
CA PRO A 107 45.01 -15.28 -78.46
C PRO A 107 45.14 -14.89 -79.94
N GLU A 108 44.09 -15.11 -80.73
CA GLU A 108 44.06 -14.83 -82.17
C GLU A 108 44.20 -13.34 -82.47
N THR A 109 43.53 -12.48 -81.70
CA THR A 109 43.63 -11.02 -81.82
C THR A 109 45.03 -10.55 -81.41
N ARG A 110 45.56 -11.08 -80.30
CA ARG A 110 46.90 -10.75 -79.79
C ARG A 110 48.00 -11.14 -80.79
N ASP A 111 47.93 -12.35 -81.33
CA ASP A 111 48.88 -12.84 -82.32
C ASP A 111 48.76 -12.08 -83.65
N GLY A 112 47.55 -11.65 -84.01
CA GLY A 112 47.31 -10.79 -85.16
C GLY A 112 48.08 -9.46 -85.05
N PHE A 113 48.01 -8.79 -83.90
CA PHE A 113 48.79 -7.58 -83.65
C PHE A 113 50.30 -7.85 -83.59
N ALA A 114 50.73 -8.97 -83.00
CA ALA A 114 52.15 -9.35 -82.95
C ALA A 114 52.77 -9.57 -84.34
N ARG A 115 52.00 -10.14 -85.28
CA ARG A 115 52.41 -10.29 -86.70
C ARG A 115 52.36 -8.97 -87.47
N LEU A 116 51.49 -8.05 -87.07
CA LEU A 116 51.33 -6.76 -87.73
C LEU A 116 52.53 -5.84 -87.52
N THR A 117 53.13 -5.83 -86.32
CA THR A 117 54.26 -4.96 -85.98
C THR A 117 55.44 -5.02 -86.97
N PRO A 118 56.05 -6.19 -87.27
CA PRO A 118 57.17 -6.25 -88.21
C PRO A 118 56.78 -5.86 -89.64
N ALA A 119 55.54 -6.15 -90.07
CA ALA A 119 55.05 -5.74 -91.39
C ALA A 119 54.81 -4.22 -91.49
N LEU A 120 54.44 -3.59 -90.38
CA LEU A 120 54.25 -2.15 -90.27
C LEU A 120 55.59 -1.41 -90.37
N GLU A 121 56.63 -1.94 -89.73
CA GLU A 121 58.00 -1.43 -89.81
C GLU A 121 58.58 -1.58 -91.22
N ASP A 122 58.38 -2.75 -91.84
CA ASP A 122 58.79 -3.01 -93.23
C ASP A 122 58.10 -2.03 -94.21
N PHE A 123 56.78 -1.85 -94.08
CA PHE A 123 56.01 -0.89 -94.87
C PHE A 123 56.56 0.53 -94.72
N ALA A 124 56.78 0.98 -93.48
CA ALA A 124 57.35 2.29 -93.21
C ALA A 124 58.76 2.45 -93.79
N GLY A 125 59.59 1.40 -93.72
CA GLY A 125 60.91 1.35 -94.32
C GLY A 125 60.85 1.53 -95.85
N LYS A 126 60.01 0.74 -96.52
CA LYS A 126 59.85 0.78 -97.98
C LYS A 126 59.22 2.08 -98.49
N THR A 127 58.32 2.69 -97.74
CA THR A 127 57.82 4.04 -98.05
C THR A 127 58.95 5.06 -98.03
N ARG A 128 59.73 5.12 -96.95
CA ARG A 128 60.83 6.10 -96.81
C ARG A 128 61.91 5.89 -97.87
N GLU A 129 62.28 4.65 -98.15
CA GLU A 129 63.26 4.28 -99.18
C GLU A 129 62.81 4.76 -100.56
N THR A 130 61.55 4.50 -100.92
CA THR A 130 60.98 4.92 -102.21
C THR A 130 60.87 6.45 -102.31
N MET A 131 60.52 7.14 -101.23
CA MET A 131 60.52 8.61 -101.18
C MET A 131 61.91 9.21 -101.36
N ALA A 132 62.93 8.63 -100.71
CA ALA A 132 64.32 9.09 -100.81
C ALA A 132 64.87 8.91 -102.23
N LEU A 133 64.55 7.78 -102.87
CA LEU A 133 64.88 7.55 -104.27
C LEU A 133 64.17 8.53 -105.20
N ALA A 134 62.90 8.86 -104.95
CA ALA A 134 62.14 9.81 -105.76
C ALA A 134 62.76 11.22 -105.76
N ALA A 135 63.40 11.62 -104.66
CA ALA A 135 64.05 12.93 -104.53
C ALA A 135 65.35 13.10 -105.35
N THR A 136 65.98 11.99 -105.74
CA THR A 136 67.31 12.03 -106.37
C THR A 136 67.33 11.36 -107.75
N HIS A 137 66.60 10.25 -107.93
CA HIS A 137 66.60 9.41 -109.13
C HIS A 137 65.21 8.81 -109.42
N LEU A 138 64.33 9.55 -110.11
CA LEU A 138 62.94 9.15 -110.37
C LEU A 138 62.79 7.78 -111.07
N SER A 139 63.70 7.43 -111.99
CA SER A 139 63.68 6.12 -112.67
C SER A 139 63.94 4.95 -111.71
N LYS A 140 64.86 5.11 -110.74
CA LYS A 140 65.11 4.11 -109.70
C LYS A 140 63.96 4.03 -108.70
N ALA A 141 63.31 5.16 -108.40
CA ALA A 141 62.16 5.20 -107.52
C ALA A 141 60.95 4.46 -108.12
N ARG A 142 60.70 4.61 -109.43
CA ARG A 142 59.68 3.85 -110.15
C ARG A 142 59.95 2.34 -110.13
N ALA A 143 61.20 1.91 -110.31
CA ALA A 143 61.56 0.50 -110.20
C ALA A 143 61.41 -0.06 -108.78
N ASN A 144 61.65 0.76 -107.75
CA ASN A 144 61.48 0.37 -106.34
C ASN A 144 60.02 0.38 -105.86
N TYR A 145 59.11 0.99 -106.62
CA TYR A 145 57.70 1.09 -106.26
C TYR A 145 57.03 -0.29 -106.16
N ASP A 146 57.44 -1.26 -106.99
CA ASP A 146 56.93 -2.64 -106.91
C ASP A 146 57.30 -3.32 -105.58
N VAL A 147 58.48 -3.00 -105.03
CA VAL A 147 58.93 -3.50 -103.72
C VAL A 147 58.12 -2.87 -102.58
N PHE A 148 57.78 -1.58 -102.69
CA PHE A 148 56.85 -0.94 -101.76
C PHE A 148 55.43 -1.52 -101.87
N LEU A 149 54.97 -1.81 -103.08
CA LEU A 149 53.65 -2.36 -103.33
C LEU A 149 53.48 -3.75 -102.69
N ASP A 150 54.52 -4.59 -102.74
CA ASP A 150 54.54 -5.88 -102.05
C ASP A 150 54.44 -5.73 -100.52
N SER A 151 55.22 -4.80 -99.94
CA SER A 151 55.14 -4.49 -98.50
C SER A 151 53.77 -3.92 -98.09
N HIS A 152 53.18 -3.07 -98.93
CA HIS A 152 51.82 -2.54 -98.74
C HIS A 152 50.76 -3.65 -98.77
N GLN A 153 50.84 -4.58 -99.73
CA GLN A 153 49.93 -5.73 -99.84
C GLN A 153 50.10 -6.69 -98.65
N ARG A 154 51.34 -6.93 -98.22
CA ARG A 154 51.63 -7.73 -97.03
C ARG A 154 51.00 -7.11 -95.78
N LEU A 155 51.19 -5.81 -95.56
CA LEU A 155 50.56 -5.11 -94.46
C LEU A 155 49.02 -5.18 -94.54
N GLN A 156 48.44 -5.01 -95.73
CA GLN A 156 46.99 -5.16 -95.94
C GLN A 156 46.48 -6.55 -95.56
N SER A 157 47.18 -7.59 -95.98
CA SER A 157 46.80 -8.99 -95.70
C SER A 157 46.79 -9.32 -94.21
N LEU A 158 47.62 -8.62 -93.41
CA LEU A 158 47.68 -8.78 -91.96
C LEU A 158 46.68 -7.87 -91.22
N MET A 159 46.37 -6.69 -91.75
CA MET A 159 45.38 -5.79 -91.17
C MET A 159 43.94 -6.23 -91.42
N ARG A 160 43.64 -6.75 -92.61
CA ARG A 160 42.29 -7.16 -93.00
C ARG A 160 41.61 -8.13 -92.01
N PRO A 161 42.28 -9.17 -91.47
CA PRO A 161 41.67 -10.07 -90.49
C PRO A 161 41.56 -9.48 -89.07
N LEU A 162 42.21 -8.35 -88.75
CA LEU A 162 42.19 -7.82 -87.37
C LEU A 162 40.86 -7.16 -86.98
N ALA A 163 40.22 -6.43 -87.90
CA ALA A 163 38.92 -5.80 -87.63
C ALA A 163 37.85 -6.82 -87.18
N PRO A 164 37.60 -7.94 -87.91
CA PRO A 164 36.60 -8.92 -87.48
C PRO A 164 36.99 -9.65 -86.18
N LEU A 165 38.28 -9.81 -85.88
CA LEU A 165 38.74 -10.39 -84.60
C LEU A 165 38.40 -9.47 -83.42
N ILE A 166 38.68 -8.16 -83.55
CA ILE A 166 38.36 -7.16 -82.52
C ILE A 166 36.84 -7.01 -82.36
N GLU A 167 36.06 -7.01 -83.45
CA GLU A 167 34.59 -6.97 -83.40
C GLU A 167 34.00 -8.17 -82.64
N ALA A 168 34.47 -9.37 -82.95
CA ALA A 168 33.97 -10.58 -82.31
C ALA A 168 34.30 -10.61 -80.80
N GLU A 169 35.39 -9.96 -80.39
CA GLU A 169 35.77 -9.81 -78.99
C GLU A 169 34.96 -8.70 -78.29
N LEU A 170 34.67 -7.60 -78.99
CA LEU A 170 33.80 -6.51 -78.51
C LEU A 170 32.41 -7.02 -78.14
N VAL A 171 31.84 -7.88 -78.98
CA VAL A 171 30.53 -8.51 -78.73
C VAL A 171 30.54 -9.37 -77.44
N ASP A 172 31.64 -10.06 -77.14
CA ASP A 172 31.73 -10.88 -75.92
C ASP A 172 31.84 -10.02 -74.66
N VAL A 173 32.62 -8.93 -74.70
CA VAL A 173 32.68 -7.96 -73.60
C VAL A 173 31.33 -7.29 -73.39
N GLU A 174 30.64 -6.91 -74.46
CA GLU A 174 29.29 -6.36 -74.42
C GLU A 174 28.30 -7.31 -73.73
N ARG A 175 28.26 -8.58 -74.16
CA ARG A 175 27.42 -9.62 -73.52
C ARG A 175 27.75 -9.80 -72.04
N GLY A 176 29.03 -9.77 -71.66
CA GLY A 176 29.48 -9.88 -70.27
C GLY A 176 29.00 -8.73 -69.38
N VAL A 177 29.04 -7.49 -69.89
CA VAL A 177 28.55 -6.30 -69.16
C VAL A 177 27.03 -6.36 -68.96
N PHE A 178 26.26 -6.74 -69.99
CA PHE A 178 24.80 -6.85 -69.88
C PHE A 178 24.36 -8.00 -68.96
N ALA A 179 25.07 -9.13 -68.95
CA ALA A 179 24.78 -10.24 -68.04
C ALA A 179 25.01 -9.86 -66.57
N ARG A 180 26.14 -9.22 -66.26
CA ARG A 180 26.43 -8.71 -64.90
C ARG A 180 25.42 -7.64 -64.46
N GLY A 181 25.03 -6.74 -65.35
CA GLY A 181 24.03 -5.70 -65.08
C GLY A 181 22.65 -6.25 -64.71
N ARG A 182 22.18 -7.32 -65.38
CA ARG A 182 20.92 -8.00 -65.00
C ARG A 182 21.00 -8.67 -63.64
N GLY A 183 22.10 -9.38 -63.35
CA GLY A 183 22.30 -10.05 -62.06
C GLY A 183 22.34 -9.08 -60.88
N LEU A 184 23.02 -7.95 -61.03
CA LEU A 184 23.10 -6.91 -60.00
C LEU A 184 21.73 -6.28 -59.70
N ARG A 185 20.94 -5.94 -60.73
CA ARG A 185 19.60 -5.36 -60.54
C ARG A 185 18.67 -6.34 -59.82
N ALA A 186 18.70 -7.62 -60.19
CA ALA A 186 17.91 -8.65 -59.53
C ALA A 186 18.24 -8.77 -58.04
N LEU A 187 19.53 -8.78 -57.68
CA LEU A 187 19.96 -8.82 -56.27
C LEU A 187 19.56 -7.56 -55.48
N THR A 188 19.64 -6.38 -56.09
CA THR A 188 19.19 -5.13 -55.43
C THR A 188 17.68 -5.17 -55.18
N TYR A 189 16.88 -5.59 -56.16
CA TYR A 189 15.43 -5.67 -56.00
C TYR A 189 15.00 -6.72 -54.96
N THR A 190 15.63 -7.90 -54.93
CA THR A 190 15.31 -8.92 -53.93
C THR A 190 15.72 -8.46 -52.52
N PHE A 191 16.88 -7.82 -52.37
CA PHE A 191 17.30 -7.25 -51.10
C PHE A 191 16.33 -6.16 -50.64
N CYS A 192 15.95 -5.20 -51.50
CA CYS A 192 14.95 -4.18 -51.18
C CYS A 192 13.58 -4.77 -50.80
N PHE A 193 13.13 -5.82 -51.49
CA PHE A 193 11.84 -6.43 -51.25
C PHE A 193 11.79 -7.17 -49.91
N VAL A 194 12.74 -8.08 -49.65
CA VAL A 194 12.87 -8.77 -48.35
C VAL A 194 13.00 -7.74 -47.23
N SER A 195 13.71 -6.65 -47.54
CA SER A 195 13.96 -5.60 -46.61
C SER A 195 12.69 -4.83 -46.19
N LEU A 196 11.92 -4.40 -47.17
CA LEU A 196 10.64 -3.71 -46.97
C LEU A 196 9.65 -4.60 -46.20
N VAL A 197 9.55 -5.87 -46.58
CA VAL A 197 8.66 -6.84 -45.91
C VAL A 197 9.08 -7.05 -44.46
N GLY A 198 10.39 -7.18 -44.19
CA GLY A 198 10.92 -7.32 -42.83
C GLY A 198 10.61 -6.12 -41.94
N LEU A 199 10.79 -4.89 -42.44
CA LEU A 199 10.45 -3.67 -41.70
C LEU A 199 8.95 -3.53 -41.44
N LEU A 200 8.11 -3.83 -42.44
CA LEU A 200 6.65 -3.80 -42.28
C LEU A 200 6.15 -4.87 -41.31
N ALA A 201 6.73 -6.07 -41.35
CA ALA A 201 6.43 -7.13 -40.39
C ALA A 201 6.85 -6.76 -38.97
N LEU A 202 8.04 -6.17 -38.81
CA LEU A 202 8.54 -5.72 -37.51
C LEU A 202 7.70 -4.56 -36.94
N SER A 203 7.31 -3.58 -37.76
CA SER A 203 6.47 -2.46 -37.33
C SER A 203 5.07 -2.93 -36.95
N ALA A 204 4.45 -3.81 -37.75
CA ALA A 204 3.14 -4.39 -37.46
C ALA A 204 3.17 -5.32 -36.24
N TRP A 205 4.24 -6.09 -36.04
CA TRP A 205 4.44 -6.93 -34.86
C TRP A 205 4.58 -6.08 -33.60
N ALA A 206 5.41 -5.03 -33.66
CA ALA A 206 5.63 -4.11 -32.57
C ALA A 206 4.37 -3.35 -32.17
N GLY A 207 3.68 -2.77 -33.16
CA GLY A 207 2.43 -2.05 -32.95
C GLY A 207 1.39 -2.94 -32.27
N ARG A 208 1.11 -4.12 -32.83
CA ARG A 208 0.18 -5.10 -32.25
C ARG A 208 0.59 -5.55 -30.85
N ARG A 209 1.88 -5.65 -30.55
CA ARG A 209 2.35 -6.08 -29.24
C ARG A 209 2.19 -4.98 -28.19
N VAL A 210 2.56 -3.75 -28.53
CA VAL A 210 2.43 -2.59 -27.64
C VAL A 210 0.96 -2.31 -27.34
N THR A 211 0.10 -2.28 -28.35
CA THR A 211 -1.35 -2.09 -28.15
C THR A 211 -1.93 -3.19 -27.27
N ARG A 212 -1.61 -4.47 -27.53
CA ARG A 212 -2.12 -5.59 -26.73
C ARG A 212 -1.68 -5.53 -25.26
N ASP A 213 -0.42 -5.19 -25.00
CA ASP A 213 0.10 -5.09 -23.63
C ASP A 213 -0.56 -3.89 -22.90
N LEU A 214 -0.80 -2.77 -23.61
CA LEU A 214 -1.46 -1.58 -23.07
C LEU A 214 -2.97 -1.80 -22.80
N THR A 215 -3.71 -2.42 -23.73
CA THR A 215 -5.13 -2.80 -23.53
C THR A 215 -5.31 -3.79 -22.38
N ARG A 216 -4.32 -4.66 -22.12
CA ARG A 216 -4.34 -5.56 -20.95
C ARG A 216 -4.18 -4.78 -19.65
N ALA A 217 -3.19 -3.89 -19.58
CA ALA A 217 -2.97 -3.06 -18.39
C ALA A 217 -4.21 -2.21 -18.09
N MET A 218 -4.77 -1.56 -19.11
CA MET A 218 -5.97 -0.73 -18.95
C MET A 218 -7.19 -1.53 -18.49
N ARG A 219 -7.40 -2.75 -18.98
CA ARG A 219 -8.50 -3.61 -18.48
C ARG A 219 -8.39 -3.89 -16.98
N VAL A 220 -7.18 -4.15 -16.49
CA VAL A 220 -6.95 -4.39 -15.05
C VAL A 220 -7.24 -3.12 -14.25
N VAL A 221 -6.71 -1.97 -14.69
CA VAL A 221 -6.96 -0.68 -14.01
C VAL A 221 -8.44 -0.31 -14.07
N GLN A 222 -9.11 -0.56 -15.20
CA GLN A 222 -10.55 -0.31 -15.36
C GLN A 222 -11.37 -1.20 -14.42
N GLN A 223 -11.07 -2.50 -14.34
CA GLN A 223 -11.75 -3.41 -13.40
C GLN A 223 -11.54 -2.98 -11.94
N LEU A 224 -10.33 -2.56 -11.58
CA LEU A 224 -10.03 -2.01 -10.26
C LEU A 224 -10.85 -0.73 -10.00
N SER A 225 -10.85 0.20 -10.96
CA SER A 225 -11.52 1.50 -10.88
C SER A 225 -13.05 1.38 -10.83
N THR A 226 -13.67 0.49 -11.61
CA THR A 226 -15.14 0.43 -11.76
C THR A 226 -15.83 -0.54 -10.82
N VAL A 227 -15.13 -1.58 -10.35
CA VAL A 227 -15.75 -2.63 -9.52
C VAL A 227 -15.15 -2.64 -8.12
N VAL A 228 -13.84 -2.82 -8.02
CA VAL A 228 -13.19 -3.11 -6.74
C VAL A 228 -13.15 -1.87 -5.84
N LEU A 229 -12.68 -0.73 -6.34
CA LEU A 229 -12.61 0.50 -5.54
C LEU A 229 -13.99 0.97 -5.06
N PRO A 230 -15.04 1.08 -5.91
CA PRO A 230 -16.36 1.52 -5.47
C PRO A 230 -16.95 0.63 -4.38
N GLN A 231 -16.83 -0.70 -4.54
CA GLN A 231 -17.30 -1.65 -3.53
C GLN A 231 -16.57 -1.48 -2.19
N LYS A 232 -15.24 -1.30 -2.22
CA LYS A 232 -14.44 -1.10 -1.00
C LYS A 232 -14.75 0.24 -0.33
N LEU A 233 -14.96 1.30 -1.12
CA LEU A 233 -15.35 2.62 -0.61
C LEU A 233 -16.74 2.59 0.02
N GLU A 234 -17.70 1.88 -0.56
CA GLU A 234 -19.05 1.74 0.01
C GLU A 234 -19.04 1.01 1.35
N VAL A 235 -18.30 -0.10 1.46
CA VAL A 235 -18.13 -0.81 2.73
C VAL A 235 -17.43 0.09 3.76
N ALA A 236 -16.38 0.81 3.37
CA ALA A 236 -15.69 1.72 4.28
C ALA A 236 -16.61 2.86 4.77
N ARG A 237 -17.45 3.43 3.89
CA ARG A 237 -18.45 4.44 4.25
C ARG A 237 -19.50 3.90 5.20
N HIS A 238 -20.02 2.72 4.91
CA HIS A 238 -21.01 2.07 5.76
C HIS A 238 -20.43 1.84 7.16
N ASN A 239 -19.25 1.23 7.26
CA ASN A 239 -18.57 0.99 8.52
C ASN A 239 -18.28 2.30 9.28
N ALA A 240 -17.86 3.36 8.59
CA ALA A 240 -17.63 4.66 9.19
C ALA A 240 -18.94 5.26 9.77
N LYS A 241 -20.04 5.19 9.02
CA LYS A 241 -21.37 5.64 9.48
C LYS A 241 -21.88 4.83 10.68
N GLU A 242 -21.76 3.51 10.64
CA GLU A 242 -22.12 2.65 11.77
C GLU A 242 -21.25 2.95 12.99
N THR A 243 -19.94 3.09 12.82
CA THR A 243 -19.02 3.44 13.91
C THR A 243 -19.40 4.79 14.55
N MET A 244 -19.76 5.80 13.75
CA MET A 244 -20.25 7.07 14.26
C MET A 244 -21.56 6.91 15.06
N SER A 245 -22.52 6.14 14.54
CA SER A 245 -23.80 5.89 15.20
C SER A 245 -23.62 5.16 16.53
N HIS A 246 -22.84 4.07 16.55
CA HIS A 246 -22.51 3.33 17.76
C HIS A 246 -21.74 4.18 18.76
N SER A 247 -20.80 5.00 18.29
CA SER A 247 -20.03 5.90 19.14
C SER A 247 -20.92 6.92 19.84
N ASN A 248 -21.91 7.49 19.13
CA ASN A 248 -22.90 8.39 19.73
C ASN A 248 -23.77 7.68 20.78
N GLY A 249 -24.21 6.45 20.49
CA GLY A 249 -24.97 5.63 21.43
C GLY A 249 -24.20 5.31 22.71
N VAL A 250 -22.93 4.91 22.56
CA VAL A 250 -22.03 4.66 23.70
C VAL A 250 -21.76 5.95 24.48
N SER A 251 -21.58 7.09 23.82
CA SER A 251 -21.41 8.39 24.49
C SER A 251 -22.61 8.73 25.37
N ALA A 252 -23.82 8.61 24.81
CA ALA A 252 -25.06 8.87 25.54
C ALA A 252 -25.23 7.92 26.74
N ALA A 253 -24.92 6.64 26.56
CA ALA A 253 -24.97 5.65 27.63
C ALA A 253 -23.95 5.95 28.75
N ALA A 254 -22.73 6.35 28.38
CA ALA A 254 -21.68 6.70 29.32
C ALA A 254 -22.01 7.99 30.09
N GLU A 255 -22.56 9.02 29.44
CA GLU A 255 -23.07 10.21 30.13
C GLU A 255 -24.22 9.88 31.09
N GLN A 256 -25.13 9.00 30.68
CA GLN A 256 -26.20 8.53 31.55
C GLN A 256 -25.66 7.80 32.77
N ALA A 257 -24.71 6.88 32.59
CA ALA A 257 -24.05 6.19 33.69
C ALA A 257 -23.34 7.16 34.64
N SER A 258 -22.66 8.19 34.10
CA SER A 258 -22.05 9.25 34.90
C SER A 258 -23.09 9.99 35.76
N ARG A 259 -24.23 10.38 35.18
CA ARG A 259 -25.32 11.05 35.91
C ARG A 259 -25.93 10.14 36.97
N SER A 260 -26.20 8.88 36.63
CA SER A 260 -26.72 7.89 37.58
C SER A 260 -25.79 7.72 38.77
N ASN A 261 -24.47 7.66 38.56
CA ASN A 261 -23.54 7.54 39.66
C ASN A 261 -23.34 8.81 40.49
N GLN A 262 -23.54 9.99 39.90
CA GLN A 262 -23.63 11.23 40.68
C GLN A 262 -24.85 11.22 41.61
N LEU A 263 -25.98 10.68 41.15
CA LEU A 263 -27.16 10.49 42.00
C LEU A 263 -26.90 9.45 43.11
N VAL A 264 -26.22 8.36 42.80
CA VAL A 264 -25.78 7.38 43.83
C VAL A 264 -24.88 8.05 44.86
N ALA A 265 -23.90 8.85 44.44
CA ALA A 265 -23.02 9.57 45.37
C ALA A 265 -23.80 10.54 46.28
N ALA A 266 -24.83 11.22 45.74
CA ALA A 266 -25.71 12.06 46.54
C ALA A 266 -26.54 11.24 47.55
N GLY A 267 -27.13 10.13 47.13
CA GLY A 267 -27.86 9.22 48.02
C GLY A 267 -26.98 8.59 49.10
N VAL A 268 -25.72 8.32 48.79
CA VAL A 268 -24.71 7.87 49.76
C VAL A 268 -24.42 8.94 50.80
N GLN A 269 -24.36 10.22 50.41
CA GLN A 269 -24.16 11.31 51.37
C GLN A 269 -25.34 11.42 52.34
N GLU A 270 -26.58 11.25 51.85
CA GLU A 270 -27.77 11.22 52.70
C GLU A 270 -27.78 9.99 53.63
N LEU A 271 -27.38 8.82 53.11
CA LEU A 271 -27.20 7.61 53.93
C LEU A 271 -26.13 7.80 55.00
N ALA A 272 -25.03 8.49 54.70
CA ALA A 272 -23.97 8.75 55.67
C ALA A 272 -24.51 9.56 56.87
N THR A 273 -25.28 10.61 56.59
CA THR A 273 -25.96 11.39 57.64
C THR A 273 -26.94 10.52 58.43
N SER A 274 -27.75 9.69 57.75
CA SER A 274 -28.70 8.81 58.43
C SER A 274 -28.01 7.77 59.33
N VAL A 275 -26.84 7.25 58.93
CA VAL A 275 -26.06 6.31 59.75
C VAL A 275 -25.51 7.01 60.99
N GLU A 276 -25.02 8.24 60.85
CA GLU A 276 -24.53 9.05 61.97
C GLU A 276 -25.66 9.37 62.97
N ASP A 277 -26.85 9.72 62.48
CA ASP A 277 -28.03 9.96 63.33
C ASP A 277 -28.46 8.69 64.09
N VAL A 278 -28.46 7.52 63.44
CA VAL A 278 -28.81 6.25 64.11
C VAL A 278 -27.75 5.87 65.15
N ALA A 279 -26.47 6.07 64.86
CA ALA A 279 -25.39 5.85 65.82
C ALA A 279 -25.54 6.75 67.06
N HIS A 280 -25.83 8.04 66.84
CA HIS A 280 -26.09 8.99 67.92
C HIS A 280 -27.30 8.57 68.77
N ASN A 281 -28.41 8.20 68.13
CA ASN A 281 -29.60 7.74 68.82
C ASN A 281 -29.36 6.46 69.63
N ALA A 282 -28.55 5.53 69.13
CA ALA A 282 -28.18 4.32 69.86
C ALA A 282 -27.35 4.65 71.12
N HIS A 283 -26.38 5.57 71.01
CA HIS A 283 -25.62 6.04 72.16
C HIS A 283 -26.50 6.72 73.22
N GLU A 284 -27.43 7.59 72.80
CA GLU A 284 -28.36 8.23 73.73
C GLU A 284 -29.30 7.21 74.40
N ALA A 285 -29.78 6.22 73.65
CA ALA A 285 -30.59 5.12 74.20
C ALA A 285 -29.80 4.28 75.23
N ALA A 286 -28.52 4.00 74.97
CA ALA A 286 -27.63 3.31 75.91
C ALA A 286 -27.42 4.12 77.20
N ARG A 287 -27.26 5.45 77.09
CA ARG A 287 -27.16 6.37 78.22
C ARG A 287 -28.43 6.37 79.07
N VAL A 288 -29.61 6.44 78.43
CA VAL A 288 -30.91 6.38 79.12
C VAL A 288 -31.12 5.02 79.79
N ALA A 289 -30.74 3.91 79.14
CA ALA A 289 -30.81 2.58 79.74
C ALA A 289 -29.92 2.47 81.00
N THR A 290 -28.70 3.01 80.95
CA THR A 290 -27.80 3.03 82.11
C THR A 290 -28.39 3.81 83.29
N GLU A 291 -29.01 4.96 83.03
CA GLU A 291 -29.71 5.73 84.06
C GLU A 291 -30.93 4.98 84.62
N ALA A 292 -31.69 4.30 83.76
CA ALA A 292 -32.83 3.49 84.20
C ALA A 292 -32.43 2.31 85.09
N VAL A 293 -31.27 1.67 84.85
CA VAL A 293 -30.70 0.66 85.76
C VAL A 293 -30.44 1.27 87.15
N ARG A 294 -29.82 2.46 87.20
CA ARG A 294 -29.54 3.16 88.47
C ARG A 294 -30.81 3.48 89.25
N ILE A 295 -31.87 3.89 88.55
CA ILE A 295 -33.20 4.15 89.14
C ILE A 295 -33.82 2.86 89.67
N ALA A 296 -33.74 1.75 88.92
CA ALA A 296 -34.24 0.46 89.36
C ALA A 296 -33.52 -0.01 90.65
N GLU A 297 -32.19 0.08 90.70
CA GLU A 297 -31.40 -0.26 91.88
C GLU A 297 -31.75 0.62 93.11
N ALA A 298 -31.96 1.92 92.91
CA ALA A 298 -32.40 2.81 93.99
C ALA A 298 -33.81 2.46 94.49
N THR A 299 -34.70 2.06 93.57
CA THR A 299 -36.07 1.62 93.90
C THR A 299 -36.05 0.30 94.67
N THR A 300 -35.26 -0.68 94.23
CA THR A 300 -35.07 -1.96 94.94
C THR A 300 -34.60 -1.73 96.38
N ARG A 301 -33.62 -0.85 96.62
CA ARG A 301 -33.17 -0.51 97.99
C ARG A 301 -34.29 0.10 98.84
N THR A 302 -35.11 0.95 98.25
CA THR A 302 -36.22 1.59 98.97
C THR A 302 -37.31 0.59 99.36
N VAL A 303 -37.68 -0.30 98.44
CA VAL A 303 -38.68 -1.35 98.70
C VAL A 303 -38.17 -2.40 99.67
N THR A 304 -36.88 -2.76 99.58
CA THR A 304 -36.23 -3.68 100.53
C THR A 304 -36.31 -3.14 101.96
N ARG A 305 -35.95 -1.86 102.14
CA ARG A 305 -36.05 -1.17 103.44
C ARG A 305 -37.50 -1.09 103.97
N LEU A 306 -38.49 -1.00 103.08
CA LEU A 306 -39.90 -1.07 103.46
C LEU A 306 -40.28 -2.47 103.98
N GLY A 307 -39.75 -3.52 103.33
CA GLY A 307 -39.88 -4.90 103.79
C GLY A 307 -39.25 -5.12 105.17
N GLU A 308 -38.03 -4.62 105.38
CA GLU A 308 -37.34 -4.63 106.69
C GLU A 308 -38.17 -3.90 107.76
N SER A 309 -38.63 -2.69 107.48
CA SER A 309 -39.45 -1.89 108.41
C SER A 309 -40.77 -2.59 108.77
N SER A 310 -41.37 -3.29 107.81
CA SER A 310 -42.57 -4.10 108.04
C SER A 310 -42.27 -5.34 108.88
N GLY A 311 -41.08 -5.92 108.73
CA GLY A 311 -40.54 -6.95 109.63
C GLY A 311 -40.46 -6.48 111.09
N ASP A 312 -39.92 -5.29 111.33
CA ASP A 312 -39.82 -4.70 112.65
C ASP A 312 -41.21 -4.44 113.28
N ILE A 313 -42.17 -3.95 112.49
CA ILE A 313 -43.57 -3.80 112.94
C ILE A 313 -44.16 -5.16 113.33
N GLY A 314 -43.90 -6.22 112.55
CA GLY A 314 -44.32 -7.58 112.87
C GLY A 314 -43.80 -8.07 114.22
N GLN A 315 -42.56 -7.74 114.58
CA GLN A 315 -41.97 -8.06 115.89
C GLN A 315 -42.67 -7.28 117.02
N ILE A 316 -42.99 -6.00 116.80
CA ILE A 316 -43.72 -5.18 117.78
C ILE A 316 -45.11 -5.76 118.03
N ILE A 317 -45.83 -6.19 116.98
CA ILE A 317 -47.16 -6.80 117.13
C ILE A 317 -47.09 -8.08 117.97
N GLN A 318 -46.07 -8.92 117.80
CA GLN A 318 -45.88 -10.11 118.66
C GLN A 318 -45.65 -9.76 120.14
N VAL A 319 -45.08 -8.59 120.44
CA VAL A 319 -44.96 -8.11 121.83
C VAL A 319 -46.32 -7.66 122.37
N ILE A 320 -47.09 -6.91 121.57
CA ILE A 320 -48.43 -6.41 121.97
C ILE A 320 -49.39 -7.57 122.21
N ASP A 321 -49.38 -8.58 121.33
CA ASP A 321 -50.20 -9.78 121.45
C ASP A 321 -49.92 -10.54 122.77
N ARG A 322 -48.64 -10.71 123.13
CA ARG A 322 -48.23 -11.26 124.43
C ARG A 322 -48.69 -10.42 125.62
N ILE A 323 -48.64 -9.08 125.51
CA ILE A 323 -49.14 -8.18 126.55
C ILE A 323 -50.66 -8.31 126.70
N ALA A 324 -51.40 -8.41 125.60
CA ALA A 324 -52.85 -8.60 125.60
C ALA A 324 -53.23 -9.95 126.24
N GLU A 325 -52.54 -11.03 125.90
CA GLU A 325 -52.74 -12.36 126.51
C GLU A 325 -52.46 -12.34 128.02
N GLN A 326 -51.34 -11.73 128.44
CA GLN A 326 -50.99 -11.58 129.85
C GLN A 326 -52.03 -10.71 130.60
N THR A 327 -52.51 -9.64 129.97
CA THR A 327 -53.54 -8.76 130.54
C THR A 327 -54.87 -9.49 130.71
N ASN A 328 -55.27 -10.30 129.72
CA ASN A 328 -56.46 -11.14 129.78
C ASN A 328 -56.36 -12.18 130.92
N LEU A 329 -55.18 -12.80 131.13
CA LEU A 329 -54.94 -13.70 132.25
C LEU A 329 -55.00 -13.00 133.61
N LEU A 330 -54.39 -11.80 133.73
CA LEU A 330 -54.47 -10.99 134.94
C LEU A 330 -55.91 -10.57 135.28
N ALA A 331 -56.66 -10.13 134.27
CA ALA A 331 -58.07 -9.75 134.40
C ALA A 331 -58.97 -10.93 134.77
N LEU A 332 -58.67 -12.13 134.24
CA LEU A 332 -59.34 -13.37 134.62
C LEU A 332 -59.08 -13.69 136.10
N ASN A 333 -57.82 -13.64 136.55
CA ASN A 333 -57.46 -13.85 137.95
C ASN A 333 -58.17 -12.82 138.88
N ALA A 334 -58.22 -11.56 138.47
CA ALA A 334 -58.93 -10.51 139.20
C ALA A 334 -60.44 -10.76 139.27
N THR A 335 -61.06 -11.28 138.21
CA THR A 335 -62.48 -11.66 138.18
C THR A 335 -62.76 -12.82 139.14
N ILE A 336 -61.86 -13.80 139.20
CA ILE A 336 -61.94 -14.93 140.15
C ILE A 336 -61.86 -14.42 141.60
N GLU A 337 -60.91 -13.54 141.91
CA GLU A 337 -60.76 -12.99 143.26
C GLU A 337 -61.93 -12.06 143.63
N ALA A 338 -62.46 -11.30 142.68
CA ALA A 338 -63.68 -10.50 142.86
C ALA A 338 -64.89 -11.37 143.23
N ALA A 339 -65.07 -12.51 142.53
CA ALA A 339 -66.11 -13.49 142.84
C ALA A 339 -65.93 -14.11 144.23
N ARG A 340 -64.68 -14.34 144.63
CA ARG A 340 -64.31 -14.88 145.96
C ARG A 340 -64.64 -13.92 147.10
N ALA A 341 -64.53 -12.60 146.85
CA ALA A 341 -64.86 -11.55 147.82
C ALA A 341 -66.38 -11.29 147.98
N GLY A 342 -67.24 -11.94 147.20
CA GLY A 342 -68.70 -11.81 147.29
C GLY A 342 -69.22 -10.39 146.99
N GLU A 343 -70.15 -9.87 147.79
CA GLU A 343 -70.75 -8.54 147.58
C GLU A 343 -69.72 -7.39 147.64
N ALA A 344 -68.66 -7.53 148.45
CA ALA A 344 -67.60 -6.52 148.55
C ALA A 344 -66.74 -6.42 147.27
N GLY A 345 -66.74 -7.47 146.44
CA GLY A 345 -65.95 -7.55 145.20
C GLY A 345 -66.68 -7.12 143.93
N LYS A 346 -67.99 -6.81 143.98
CA LYS A 346 -68.80 -6.53 142.77
C LYS A 346 -68.23 -5.43 141.88
N GLY A 347 -67.82 -4.30 142.45
CA GLY A 347 -67.23 -3.19 141.67
C GLY A 347 -65.90 -3.57 141.02
N PHE A 348 -65.06 -4.34 141.73
CA PHE A 348 -63.79 -4.84 141.20
C PHE A 348 -64.01 -5.88 140.09
N GLY A 349 -65.04 -6.72 140.22
CA GLY A 349 -65.42 -7.70 139.21
C GLY A 349 -65.88 -7.07 137.88
N VAL A 350 -66.59 -5.94 137.92
CA VAL A 350 -66.99 -5.19 136.71
C VAL A 350 -65.76 -4.66 135.98
N VAL A 351 -64.85 -4.00 136.70
CA VAL A 351 -63.60 -3.48 136.11
C VAL A 351 -62.75 -4.63 135.54
N ALA A 352 -62.63 -5.75 136.25
CA ALA A 352 -61.90 -6.91 135.77
C ALA A 352 -62.52 -7.52 134.49
N GLY A 353 -63.86 -7.53 134.38
CA GLY A 353 -64.56 -7.92 133.15
C GLY A 353 -64.27 -6.98 131.97
N GLU A 354 -64.28 -5.67 132.21
CA GLU A 354 -64.04 -4.66 131.17
C GLU A 354 -62.57 -4.67 130.67
N VAL A 355 -61.61 -4.87 131.58
CA VAL A 355 -60.19 -5.09 131.22
C VAL A 355 -60.02 -6.38 130.42
N LYS A 356 -60.75 -7.45 130.77
CA LYS A 356 -60.71 -8.72 130.04
C LYS A 356 -61.23 -8.56 128.60
N ASP A 357 -62.32 -7.83 128.42
CA ASP A 357 -62.88 -7.61 127.08
C ASP A 357 -62.00 -6.67 126.24
N LEU A 358 -61.42 -5.63 126.85
CA LEU A 358 -60.43 -4.77 126.19
C LEU A 358 -59.18 -5.54 125.75
N ALA A 359 -58.71 -6.49 126.57
CA ALA A 359 -57.59 -7.36 126.21
C ALA A 359 -57.90 -8.26 125.01
N LYS A 360 -59.13 -8.81 124.92
CA LYS A 360 -59.56 -9.60 123.75
C LYS A 360 -59.70 -8.74 122.50
N GLU A 361 -60.25 -7.52 122.62
CA GLU A 361 -60.36 -6.58 121.50
C GLU A 361 -58.97 -6.18 120.99
N THR A 362 -58.02 -5.96 121.91
CA THR A 362 -56.61 -5.71 121.58
C THR A 362 -56.00 -6.89 120.81
N ALA A 363 -56.19 -8.13 121.29
CA ALA A 363 -55.68 -9.33 120.61
C ALA A 363 -56.26 -9.50 119.19
N LYS A 364 -57.56 -9.22 119.02
CA LYS A 364 -58.21 -9.24 117.70
C LYS A 364 -57.63 -8.16 116.77
N ALA A 365 -57.48 -6.94 117.27
CA ALA A 365 -56.89 -5.85 116.50
C ALA A 365 -55.43 -6.14 116.11
N THR A 366 -54.63 -6.71 117.01
CA THR A 366 -53.25 -7.12 116.68
C THR A 366 -53.19 -8.19 115.61
N GLU A 367 -54.13 -9.13 115.59
CA GLU A 367 -54.19 -10.16 114.54
C GLU A 367 -54.57 -9.58 113.17
N GLU A 368 -55.53 -8.64 113.13
CA GLU A 368 -55.86 -7.92 111.90
C GLU A 368 -54.66 -7.11 111.36
N ILE A 369 -53.88 -6.46 112.24
CA ILE A 369 -52.68 -5.73 111.84
C ILE A 369 -51.58 -6.72 111.39
N ARG A 370 -51.42 -7.88 112.04
CA ARG A 370 -50.48 -8.93 111.63
C ARG A 370 -50.71 -9.34 110.18
N HIS A 371 -51.96 -9.66 109.82
CA HIS A 371 -52.31 -10.03 108.44
C HIS A 371 -52.02 -8.91 107.43
N LYS A 372 -52.24 -7.65 107.80
CA LYS A 372 -51.87 -6.51 106.94
C LYS A 372 -50.36 -6.41 106.74
N VAL A 373 -49.57 -6.61 107.80
CA VAL A 373 -48.10 -6.60 107.72
C VAL A 373 -47.57 -7.75 106.86
N GLU A 374 -48.11 -8.97 107.01
CA GLU A 374 -47.76 -10.12 106.17
C GLU A 374 -48.07 -9.85 104.69
N THR A 375 -49.21 -9.23 104.40
CA THR A 375 -49.57 -8.81 103.03
C THR A 375 -48.56 -7.81 102.48
N ILE A 376 -48.18 -6.79 103.26
CA ILE A 376 -47.16 -5.80 102.86
C ILE A 376 -45.81 -6.47 102.59
N GLN A 377 -45.41 -7.45 103.41
CA GLN A 377 -44.17 -8.20 103.20
C GLN A 377 -44.22 -9.05 101.91
N GLY A 378 -45.36 -9.67 101.61
CA GLY A 378 -45.58 -10.39 100.36
C GLY A 378 -45.53 -9.48 99.13
N ASP A 379 -46.19 -8.33 99.21
CA ASP A 379 -46.23 -7.33 98.14
C ASP A 379 -44.86 -6.70 97.89
N THR A 380 -44.11 -6.37 98.95
CA THR A 380 -42.74 -5.84 98.82
C THR A 380 -41.79 -6.85 98.20
N THR A 381 -41.87 -8.13 98.59
CA THR A 381 -41.07 -9.20 97.98
C THR A 381 -41.39 -9.36 96.49
N SER A 382 -42.67 -9.30 96.13
CA SER A 382 -43.11 -9.40 94.74
C SER A 382 -42.67 -8.19 93.92
N ALA A 383 -42.71 -6.99 94.50
CA ALA A 383 -42.24 -5.76 93.88
C ALA A 383 -40.73 -5.79 93.63
N VAL A 384 -39.92 -6.27 94.57
CA VAL A 384 -38.46 -6.43 94.38
C VAL A 384 -38.16 -7.33 93.19
N LYS A 385 -38.79 -8.51 93.11
CA LYS A 385 -38.61 -9.44 91.98
C LYS A 385 -39.00 -8.82 90.63
N ALA A 386 -40.08 -8.04 90.61
CA ALA A 386 -40.53 -7.34 89.40
C ALA A 386 -39.51 -6.27 88.97
N ILE A 387 -38.96 -5.50 89.92
CA ILE A 387 -37.95 -4.47 89.65
C ILE A 387 -36.64 -5.10 89.15
N GLU A 388 -36.21 -6.23 89.73
CA GLU A 388 -35.04 -6.98 89.26
C GLU A 388 -35.21 -7.45 87.81
N ALA A 389 -36.37 -8.01 87.48
CA ALA A 389 -36.69 -8.42 86.10
C ALA A 389 -36.68 -7.23 85.13
N ILE A 390 -37.19 -6.07 85.54
CA ILE A 390 -37.11 -4.82 84.76
C ILE A 390 -35.64 -4.41 84.56
N GLY A 391 -34.82 -4.46 85.61
CA GLY A 391 -33.39 -4.16 85.53
C GLY A 391 -32.65 -5.05 84.52
N ASP A 392 -32.94 -6.34 84.49
CA ASP A 392 -32.34 -7.27 83.52
C ASP A 392 -32.78 -7.01 82.07
N ILE A 393 -34.04 -6.62 81.86
CA ILE A 393 -34.53 -6.19 80.54
C ILE A 393 -33.78 -4.94 80.08
N ILE A 394 -33.62 -3.95 80.96
CA ILE A 394 -32.90 -2.70 80.63
C ILE A 394 -31.42 -2.98 80.32
N LYS A 395 -30.76 -3.88 81.05
CA LYS A 395 -29.38 -4.30 80.74
C LYS A 395 -29.28 -4.90 79.34
N LYS A 396 -30.24 -5.75 78.94
CA LYS A 396 -30.29 -6.29 77.56
C LYS A 396 -30.47 -5.19 76.52
N ILE A 397 -31.34 -4.21 76.80
CA ILE A 397 -31.51 -3.04 75.92
C ILE A 397 -30.16 -2.32 75.75
N ASN A 398 -29.43 -2.05 76.84
CA ASN A 398 -28.12 -1.40 76.78
C ASN A 398 -27.13 -2.18 75.89
N THR A 399 -27.05 -3.50 76.05
CA THR A 399 -26.21 -4.36 75.21
C THR A 399 -26.60 -4.27 73.73
N TYR A 400 -27.91 -4.30 73.41
CA TYR A 400 -28.37 -4.18 72.03
C TYR A 400 -28.06 -2.83 71.42
N GLN A 401 -28.15 -1.74 72.19
CA GLN A 401 -27.76 -0.42 71.72
C GLN A 401 -26.26 -0.34 71.42
N GLY A 402 -25.41 -0.98 72.23
CA GLY A 402 -23.98 -1.11 71.94
C GLY A 402 -23.70 -1.84 70.62
N ASN A 403 -24.42 -2.93 70.36
CA ASN A 403 -24.31 -3.67 69.09
C ASN A 403 -24.78 -2.83 67.90
N ILE A 404 -25.87 -2.06 68.04
CA ILE A 404 -26.35 -1.16 66.98
C ILE A 404 -25.30 -0.09 66.68
N ALA A 405 -24.73 0.55 67.71
CA ALA A 405 -23.69 1.56 67.53
C ALA A 405 -22.48 0.99 66.77
N GLY A 406 -21.98 -0.18 67.17
CA GLY A 406 -20.88 -0.85 66.47
C GLY A 406 -21.21 -1.21 65.02
N ALA A 407 -22.43 -1.69 64.74
CA ALA A 407 -22.87 -1.95 63.37
C ALA A 407 -22.99 -0.67 62.53
N MET A 408 -23.39 0.46 63.12
CA MET A 408 -23.43 1.75 62.43
C MET A 408 -22.04 2.28 62.10
N GLU A 409 -21.03 2.06 62.96
CA GLU A 409 -19.63 2.41 62.63
C GLU A 409 -19.13 1.65 61.41
N GLU A 410 -19.40 0.33 61.33
CA GLU A 410 -19.06 -0.49 60.16
C GLU A 410 -19.82 -0.03 58.91
N GLN A 411 -21.12 0.24 59.04
CA GLN A 411 -21.94 0.73 57.95
C GLN A 411 -21.46 2.09 57.44
N SER A 412 -20.99 2.98 58.31
CA SER A 412 -20.42 4.28 57.93
C SER A 412 -19.18 4.13 57.03
N ALA A 413 -18.30 3.17 57.36
CA ALA A 413 -17.13 2.86 56.53
C ALA A 413 -17.53 2.36 55.13
N ILE A 414 -18.51 1.45 55.06
CA ILE A 414 -19.03 0.91 53.79
C ILE A 414 -19.69 2.03 52.97
N THR A 415 -20.52 2.87 53.59
CA THR A 415 -21.18 4.00 52.91
C THR A 415 -20.14 4.94 52.29
N LYS A 416 -19.07 5.26 53.01
CA LYS A 416 -17.97 6.08 52.48
C LYS A 416 -17.29 5.42 51.27
N GLU A 417 -17.03 4.12 51.33
CA GLU A 417 -16.41 3.37 50.22
C GLU A 417 -17.31 3.35 48.97
N ILE A 418 -18.61 3.13 49.15
CA ILE A 418 -19.59 3.22 48.05
C ILE A 418 -19.56 4.61 47.42
N GLY A 419 -19.46 5.68 48.22
CA GLY A 419 -19.38 7.05 47.73
C GLY A 419 -18.15 7.30 46.86
N VAL A 420 -16.99 6.82 47.30
CA VAL A 420 -15.73 6.92 46.52
C VAL A 420 -15.85 6.13 45.21
N SER A 421 -16.31 4.87 45.28
CA SER A 421 -16.51 4.01 44.11
C SER A 421 -17.51 4.61 43.11
N ALA A 422 -18.58 5.22 43.61
CA ALA A 422 -19.58 5.88 42.79
C ALA A 422 -18.96 7.09 42.03
N ALA A 423 -18.19 7.92 42.72
CA ALA A 423 -17.50 9.06 42.11
C ALA A 423 -16.45 8.64 41.07
N GLU A 424 -15.67 7.59 41.36
CA GLU A 424 -14.68 7.05 40.42
C GLU A 424 -15.33 6.48 39.15
N THR A 425 -16.42 5.74 39.31
CA THR A 425 -17.17 5.19 38.18
C THR A 425 -17.84 6.30 37.34
N ALA A 426 -18.33 7.38 37.98
CA ALA A 426 -18.82 8.56 37.23
C ALA A 426 -17.70 9.21 36.40
N ARG A 427 -16.51 9.38 37.00
CA ARG A 427 -15.34 9.91 36.30
C ARG A 427 -14.93 9.04 35.11
N SER A 428 -14.88 7.72 35.32
CA SER A 428 -14.55 6.75 34.28
C SER A 428 -15.56 6.77 33.13
N SER A 429 -16.85 6.89 33.47
CA SER A 429 -17.92 7.02 32.46
C SER A 429 -17.77 8.31 31.64
N SER A 430 -17.41 9.43 32.28
CA SER A 430 -17.10 10.69 31.58
C SER A 430 -15.90 10.54 30.63
N GLN A 431 -14.85 9.83 31.05
CA GLN A 431 -13.68 9.55 30.20
C GLN A 431 -14.03 8.65 29.01
N ILE A 432 -14.93 7.68 29.19
CA ILE A 432 -15.46 6.85 28.10
C ILE A 432 -16.21 7.72 27.09
N ALA A 433 -17.09 8.63 27.55
CA ALA A 433 -17.81 9.55 26.67
C ALA A 433 -16.88 10.47 25.86
N GLN A 434 -15.79 10.95 26.47
CA GLN A 434 -14.76 11.72 25.76
C GLN A 434 -14.00 10.87 24.74
N SER A 435 -13.57 9.67 25.14
CA SER A 435 -12.81 8.78 24.26
C SER A 435 -13.62 8.36 23.04
N ILE A 436 -14.91 8.07 23.23
CA ILE A 436 -15.79 7.65 22.13
C ILE A 436 -16.16 8.82 21.21
N THR A 437 -16.17 10.06 21.71
CA THR A 437 -16.24 11.26 20.86
C THR A 437 -15.05 11.31 19.91
N GLY A 438 -13.85 10.95 20.38
CA GLY A 438 -12.66 10.79 19.54
C GLY A 438 -12.80 9.72 18.47
N VAL A 439 -13.34 8.54 18.82
CA VAL A 439 -13.63 7.46 17.87
C VAL A 439 -14.65 7.91 16.80
N ALA A 440 -15.72 8.60 17.21
CA ALA A 440 -16.71 9.17 16.28
C ALA A 440 -16.06 10.17 15.31
N GLN A 441 -15.08 10.97 15.78
CA GLN A 441 -14.35 11.90 14.93
C GLN A 441 -13.43 11.16 13.94
N MET A 442 -12.72 10.12 14.39
CA MET A 442 -11.90 9.29 13.50
C MET A 442 -12.75 8.62 12.41
N ALA A 443 -13.93 8.11 12.77
CA ALA A 443 -14.86 7.54 11.81
C ALA A 443 -15.38 8.60 10.81
N ARG A 444 -15.68 9.83 11.25
CA ARG A 444 -15.98 10.96 10.37
C ARG A 444 -14.84 11.27 9.39
N ASN A 445 -13.59 11.27 9.87
CA ASN A 445 -12.43 11.50 9.01
C ASN A 445 -12.27 10.38 7.97
N THR A 446 -12.47 9.11 8.36
CA THR A 446 -12.48 7.98 7.42
C THR A 446 -13.58 8.16 6.37
N PHE A 447 -14.78 8.58 6.79
CA PHE A 447 -15.88 8.87 5.85
C PHE A 447 -15.47 9.94 4.83
N ALA A 448 -14.93 11.08 5.28
CA ALA A 448 -14.44 12.14 4.39
C ALA A 448 -13.34 11.64 3.43
N GLN A 449 -12.38 10.86 3.93
CA GLN A 449 -11.31 10.31 3.10
C GLN A 449 -11.83 9.35 2.02
N THR A 450 -12.93 8.64 2.27
CA THR A 450 -13.59 7.82 1.24
C THR A 450 -14.31 8.68 0.19
N GLU A 451 -14.77 9.88 0.53
CA GLU A 451 -15.26 10.87 -0.44
C GLU A 451 -14.13 11.37 -1.34
N ASP A 452 -13.02 11.78 -0.77
CA ASP A 452 -11.84 12.20 -1.52
C ASP A 452 -11.33 11.09 -2.45
N THR A 453 -11.24 9.86 -1.94
CA THR A 453 -10.80 8.70 -2.74
C THR A 453 -11.79 8.39 -3.88
N GLN A 454 -13.09 8.64 -3.68
CA GLN A 454 -14.08 8.48 -4.74
C GLN A 454 -13.90 9.54 -5.84
N VAL A 455 -13.51 10.77 -5.48
CA VAL A 455 -13.18 11.81 -6.46
C VAL A 455 -11.97 11.39 -7.29
N THR A 456 -10.87 10.96 -6.66
CA THR A 456 -9.68 10.46 -7.38
C THR A 456 -9.99 9.23 -8.23
N GLN A 457 -10.88 8.34 -7.77
CA GLN A 457 -11.33 7.19 -8.55
C GLN A 457 -12.06 7.62 -9.84
N LYS A 458 -12.88 8.67 -9.79
CA LYS A 458 -13.49 9.25 -11.00
C LYS A 458 -12.44 9.85 -11.95
N GLU A 459 -11.45 10.56 -11.44
CA GLU A 459 -10.36 11.11 -12.26
C GLU A 459 -9.54 9.99 -12.96
N ILE A 460 -9.25 8.90 -12.25
CA ILE A 460 -8.60 7.72 -12.84
C ILE A 460 -9.46 7.14 -13.95
N GLN A 461 -10.78 7.07 -13.76
CA GLN A 461 -11.70 6.58 -14.78
C GLN A 461 -11.67 7.47 -16.03
N ASP A 462 -11.69 8.79 -15.85
CA ASP A 462 -11.59 9.74 -16.96
C ASP A 462 -10.27 9.59 -17.73
N HIS A 463 -9.15 9.39 -17.03
CA HIS A 463 -7.85 9.13 -17.67
C HIS A 463 -7.80 7.79 -18.42
N ILE A 464 -8.44 6.74 -17.90
CA ILE A 464 -8.57 5.46 -18.62
C ILE A 464 -9.36 5.68 -19.90
N ASP A 465 -10.47 6.40 -19.85
CA ASP A 465 -11.32 6.65 -21.00
C ASP A 465 -10.59 7.51 -22.06
N GLN A 466 -9.77 8.47 -21.63
CA GLN A 466 -8.86 9.23 -22.52
C GLN A 466 -7.82 8.32 -23.18
N LEU A 467 -7.16 7.45 -22.42
CA LEU A 467 -6.19 6.49 -22.96
C LEU A 467 -6.86 5.51 -23.94
N GLN A 468 -8.12 5.11 -23.69
CA GLN A 468 -8.86 4.24 -24.61
C GLN A 468 -9.06 4.92 -25.96
N ARG A 469 -9.49 6.19 -25.97
CA ARG A 469 -9.62 6.99 -27.18
C ARG A 469 -8.29 7.23 -27.90
N PHE A 470 -7.17 7.26 -27.19
CA PHE A 470 -5.85 7.46 -27.80
C PHE A 470 -5.33 6.21 -28.52
N ILE A 471 -5.68 5.01 -28.04
CA ILE A 471 -5.17 3.74 -28.57
C ILE A 471 -6.10 3.15 -29.65
N GLY A 472 -7.38 3.50 -29.60
CA GLY A 472 -8.43 3.05 -30.51
C GLY A 472 -9.10 4.21 -31.22
#